data_AF-A0A8H3HB93-F1
#
_entry.id   AF-A0A8H3HB93-F1
#
_cell.length_a   1.000
_cell.length_b   1.000
_cell.length_c   1.000
_cell.angle_alpha   90.00
_cell.angle_beta   90.00
_cell.angle_gamma   90.00
#
_symmetry.space_group_name_H-M   'P 1'
#
loop_
_entity.id
_entity.type
_entity.pdbx_description
1 polymer ?
#
loop_
_entity_poly.entity_id
_entity_poly.type
_entity_poly.pdbx_seq_one_letter_code
_entity_poly.pdbx_strand_id
1 'polypeptide(L)'
;MALHSDIRPFNLAVSDDQLGQLRAKLDLTRLPDELDLPAGQQWEWGIPLAVLKPVVDYWRTQYDWRAIEERINRTLPQFTTYVESAKHGQQEVHFVHKRSENPNAVPLIFVHGWPGNFLEVSKIIDELANPKDPKHPSFHVVAPSYEI
;
A
#
# COMPACT_ATOMS: atom_id res chain seq x y z
N MET A 1 12.24 2.92 29.43
CA MET A 1 11.86 4.07 28.57
C MET A 1 12.65 3.90 27.28
N ALA A 2 12.01 3.44 26.21
CA ALA A 2 12.68 3.35 24.90
C ALA A 2 12.97 4.76 24.41
N LEU A 3 14.21 5.02 24.00
CA LEU A 3 14.62 6.30 23.44
C LEU A 3 13.85 6.52 22.13
N HIS A 4 13.16 7.67 22.01
CA HIS A 4 12.37 8.11 20.85
C HIS A 4 13.19 8.38 19.57
N SER A 5 14.41 7.86 19.44
CA SER A 5 15.45 8.43 18.58
C SER A 5 15.82 7.66 17.31
N ASP A 6 15.21 6.51 17.00
CA ASP A 6 15.61 5.70 15.83
C ASP A 6 14.50 5.57 14.77
N ILE A 7 13.91 6.70 14.36
CA ILE A 7 13.05 6.76 13.18
C ILE A 7 13.93 6.92 11.95
N ARG A 8 13.89 5.94 11.04
CA ARG A 8 14.75 5.87 9.86
C ARG A 8 13.94 6.10 8.59
N PRO A 9 14.40 6.94 7.64
CA PRO A 9 13.77 7.04 6.32
C PRO A 9 13.73 5.67 5.63
N PHE A 10 12.64 5.41 4.92
CA PHE A 10 12.45 4.18 4.15
C PHE A 10 12.16 4.52 2.69
N ASN A 11 12.78 3.77 1.78
CA ASN A 11 12.45 3.78 0.36
C ASN A 11 12.13 2.35 -0.06
N LEU A 12 10.98 2.17 -0.71
CA LEU A 12 10.60 0.90 -1.31
C LEU A 12 11.58 0.56 -2.43
N ALA A 13 12.21 -0.61 -2.33
CA ALA A 13 13.18 -1.08 -3.32
C ALA A 13 13.03 -2.60 -3.50
N VAL A 14 12.20 -3.01 -4.47
CA VAL A 14 12.04 -4.41 -4.84
C VAL A 14 13.16 -4.81 -5.79
N SER A 15 13.82 -5.93 -5.52
CA SER A 15 14.95 -6.39 -6.34
C SER A 15 14.52 -6.78 -7.76
N ASP A 16 15.42 -6.61 -8.74
CA ASP A 16 15.17 -7.09 -10.11
C ASP A 16 14.96 -8.61 -10.16
N ASP A 17 15.57 -9.36 -9.25
CA ASP A 17 15.35 -10.81 -9.11
C ASP A 17 13.88 -11.12 -8.75
N GLN A 18 13.32 -10.45 -7.75
CA GLN A 18 11.91 -10.60 -7.38
C GLN A 18 10.97 -10.23 -8.54
N LEU A 19 11.29 -9.17 -9.31
CA LEU A 19 10.51 -8.80 -10.50
C LEU A 19 10.64 -9.83 -11.63
N GLY A 20 11.83 -10.41 -11.82
CA GLY A 20 12.06 -11.51 -12.75
C GLY A 20 11.26 -12.74 -12.38
N GLN A 21 11.26 -13.11 -11.10
CA GLN A 21 10.45 -14.21 -10.57
C GLN A 21 8.94 -13.97 -10.76
N LEU A 22 8.46 -12.74 -10.54
CA LEU A 22 7.08 -12.38 -10.80
C LEU A 22 6.70 -12.57 -12.27
N ARG A 23 7.53 -12.07 -13.21
CA ARG A 23 7.31 -12.22 -14.65
C ARG A 23 7.28 -13.70 -15.06
N ALA A 24 8.23 -14.49 -14.59
CA ALA A 24 8.27 -15.93 -14.87
C ALA A 24 7.01 -16.65 -14.35
N LYS A 25 6.50 -16.29 -13.17
CA LYS A 25 5.24 -16.84 -12.64
C LYS A 25 4.04 -16.46 -13.51
N LEU A 26 3.97 -15.22 -13.98
CA LEU A 26 2.91 -14.77 -14.89
C LEU A 26 2.97 -15.52 -16.24
N ASP A 27 4.15 -15.72 -16.81
CA ASP A 27 4.33 -16.45 -18.07
C ASP A 27 3.99 -17.94 -17.96
N LEU A 28 4.27 -18.55 -16.82
CA LEU A 28 3.99 -19.97 -16.56
C LEU A 28 2.57 -20.23 -16.01
N THR A 29 1.76 -19.18 -15.82
CA THR A 29 0.43 -19.29 -15.23
C THR A 29 -0.47 -20.15 -16.12
N ARG A 30 -1.03 -21.22 -15.54
CA ARG A 30 -2.09 -22.02 -16.15
C ARG A 30 -3.43 -21.54 -15.60
N LEU A 31 -4.27 -21.02 -16.49
CA LEU A 31 -5.62 -20.62 -16.12
C LEU A 31 -6.53 -21.86 -16.04
N PRO A 32 -7.49 -21.89 -15.10
CA PRO A 32 -8.46 -22.98 -15.02
C PRO A 32 -9.39 -22.96 -16.24
N ASP A 33 -10.07 -24.09 -16.47
CA ASP A 33 -11.25 -24.11 -17.33
C ASP A 33 -12.43 -23.43 -16.60
N GLU A 34 -13.33 -22.79 -17.34
CA GLU A 34 -14.51 -22.12 -16.81
C GLU A 34 -15.78 -22.71 -17.44
N LEU A 35 -16.81 -22.89 -16.61
CA LEU A 35 -18.13 -23.29 -17.07
C LEU A 35 -18.93 -22.06 -17.50
N ASP A 36 -19.63 -22.17 -18.63
CA ASP A 36 -20.52 -21.11 -19.09
C ASP A 36 -21.71 -20.97 -18.13
N LEU A 37 -21.69 -19.91 -17.31
CA LEU A 37 -22.83 -19.53 -16.47
C LEU A 37 -23.82 -18.66 -17.27
N PRO A 38 -25.13 -18.71 -16.94
CA PRO A 38 -26.11 -17.83 -17.56
C PRO A 38 -25.72 -16.36 -17.52
N ALA A 39 -26.15 -15.60 -18.53
CA ALA A 39 -25.90 -14.17 -18.58
C ALA A 39 -26.44 -13.47 -17.31
N GLY A 40 -25.57 -12.72 -16.62
CA GLY A 40 -25.88 -12.06 -15.35
C GLY A 40 -25.40 -12.83 -14.11
N GLN A 41 -24.96 -14.07 -14.26
CA GLN A 41 -24.50 -14.93 -13.15
C GLN A 41 -23.00 -15.22 -13.16
N GLN A 42 -22.23 -14.58 -14.06
CA GLN A 42 -20.82 -14.92 -14.28
C GLN A 42 -19.93 -14.78 -13.01
N TRP A 43 -20.34 -13.96 -12.05
CA TRP A 43 -19.60 -13.74 -10.80
C TRP A 43 -20.02 -14.64 -9.64
N GLU A 44 -21.06 -15.47 -9.79
CA GLU A 44 -21.60 -16.28 -8.68
C GLU A 44 -20.55 -17.21 -8.08
N TRP A 45 -19.58 -17.66 -8.89
CA TRP A 45 -18.52 -18.59 -8.48
C TRP A 45 -17.12 -17.94 -8.39
N GLY A 46 -17.05 -16.61 -8.38
CA GLY A 46 -15.78 -15.87 -8.28
C GLY A 46 -15.48 -15.03 -9.53
N ILE A 47 -14.20 -14.74 -9.76
CA ILE A 47 -13.79 -13.89 -10.88
C ILE A 47 -13.94 -14.61 -12.22
N PRO A 48 -14.68 -14.04 -13.20
CA PRO A 48 -14.79 -14.65 -14.52
C PRO A 48 -13.45 -14.67 -15.27
N LEU A 49 -13.15 -15.70 -16.06
CA LEU A 49 -11.93 -15.73 -16.89
C LEU A 49 -11.88 -14.60 -17.91
N ALA A 50 -13.05 -14.17 -18.40
CA ALA A 50 -13.17 -13.02 -19.28
C ALA A 50 -12.65 -11.72 -18.64
N VAL A 51 -12.63 -11.63 -17.31
CA VAL A 51 -12.07 -10.49 -16.55
C VAL A 51 -10.62 -10.76 -16.15
N LEU A 52 -10.31 -11.98 -15.69
CA LEU A 52 -8.96 -12.32 -15.22
C LEU A 52 -7.91 -12.31 -16.34
N LYS A 53 -8.23 -12.85 -17.53
CA LYS A 53 -7.29 -12.94 -18.66
C LYS A 53 -6.70 -11.57 -19.05
N PRO A 54 -7.51 -10.52 -19.31
CA PRO A 54 -6.98 -9.18 -19.57
C PRO A 54 -6.11 -8.61 -18.44
N VAL A 55 -6.45 -8.89 -17.17
CA VAL A 55 -5.66 -8.40 -16.02
C VAL A 55 -4.28 -9.06 -15.99
N VAL A 56 -4.21 -10.38 -16.20
CA VAL A 56 -2.94 -11.12 -16.29
C VAL A 56 -2.11 -10.62 -17.47
N ASP A 57 -2.73 -10.46 -18.65
CA ASP A 57 -2.05 -9.97 -19.85
C ASP A 57 -1.49 -8.55 -19.66
N TYR A 58 -2.26 -7.65 -19.05
CA TYR A 58 -1.81 -6.30 -18.72
C TYR A 58 -0.63 -6.34 -17.75
N TRP A 59 -0.72 -7.14 -16.69
CA TRP A 59 0.37 -7.24 -15.72
C TRP A 59 1.66 -7.77 -16.34
N ARG A 60 1.52 -8.74 -17.25
CA ARG A 60 2.64 -9.38 -17.94
C ARG A 60 3.33 -8.46 -18.95
N THR A 61 2.57 -7.61 -19.64
CA THR A 61 3.07 -6.91 -20.85
C THR A 61 3.17 -5.40 -20.72
N GLN A 62 2.40 -4.78 -19.81
CA GLN A 62 2.24 -3.32 -19.77
C GLN A 62 2.49 -2.72 -18.38
N TYR A 63 2.33 -3.49 -17.32
CA TYR A 63 2.48 -2.97 -15.97
C TYR A 63 3.96 -2.72 -15.61
N ASP A 64 4.30 -1.46 -15.42
CA ASP A 64 5.64 -1.03 -15.04
C ASP A 64 5.75 -0.84 -13.52
N TRP A 65 6.30 -1.85 -12.83
CA TRP A 65 6.56 -1.75 -11.39
C TRP A 65 7.53 -0.63 -11.03
N ARG A 66 8.54 -0.35 -11.86
CA ARG A 66 9.55 0.67 -11.54
C ARG A 66 8.93 2.07 -11.53
N ALA A 67 8.03 2.35 -12.46
CA ALA A 67 7.25 3.59 -12.45
C ALA A 67 6.36 3.72 -11.20
N ILE A 68 5.75 2.61 -10.74
CA ILE A 68 4.93 2.59 -9.53
C ILE A 68 5.76 2.79 -8.27
N GLU A 69 6.90 2.10 -8.17
CA GLU A 69 7.86 2.22 -7.07
C GLU A 69 8.41 3.65 -6.93
N GLU A 70 8.84 4.26 -8.05
CA GLU A 70 9.28 5.65 -8.07
C GLU A 70 8.17 6.59 -7.60
N ARG A 71 6.94 6.39 -8.09
CA ARG A 71 5.78 7.21 -7.70
C ARG A 71 5.49 7.08 -6.20
N ILE A 72 5.51 5.87 -5.64
CA ILE A 72 5.29 5.64 -4.20
C ILE A 72 6.34 6.40 -3.40
N ASN A 73 7.63 6.17 -3.68
CA ASN A 73 8.73 6.81 -2.96
C ASN A 73 8.74 8.34 -3.08
N ARG A 74 8.32 8.88 -4.23
CA ARG A 74 8.24 10.33 -4.44
C ARG A 74 7.06 10.98 -3.71
N THR A 75 5.92 10.29 -3.62
CA THR A 75 4.67 10.88 -3.12
C THR A 75 4.46 10.66 -1.62
N LEU A 76 5.01 9.57 -1.07
CA LEU A 76 4.77 9.18 0.32
C LEU A 76 6.07 9.26 1.14
N PRO A 77 6.13 10.13 2.17
CA PRO A 77 7.24 10.12 3.12
C PRO A 77 7.13 8.88 4.01
N GLN A 78 8.01 7.91 3.77
CA GLN A 78 8.00 6.61 4.43
C GLN A 78 9.15 6.49 5.43
N PHE A 79 8.89 5.77 6.52
CA PHE A 79 9.82 5.57 7.62
C PHE A 79 9.67 4.18 8.22
N THR A 80 10.70 3.75 8.94
CA THR A 80 10.68 2.59 9.82
C THR A 80 11.13 2.99 11.23
N THR A 81 10.64 2.26 12.23
CA THR A 81 11.12 2.37 13.61
C THR A 81 10.86 1.07 14.36
N TYR A 82 11.56 0.85 15.47
CA TYR A 82 11.27 -0.28 16.35
C TYR A 82 10.24 0.10 17.42
N VAL A 83 9.21 -0.73 17.57
CA VAL A 83 8.20 -0.61 18.63
C VAL A 83 8.18 -1.87 19.49
N GLU A 84 7.97 -1.70 20.79
CA GLU A 84 7.83 -2.83 21.72
C GLU A 84 6.39 -3.32 21.72
N SER A 85 6.19 -4.58 21.35
CA SER A 85 4.91 -5.27 21.43
C SER A 85 4.87 -6.17 22.66
N ALA A 86 3.85 -5.99 23.51
CA ALA A 86 3.67 -6.80 24.71
C ALA A 86 3.56 -8.31 24.42
N LYS A 87 3.15 -8.69 23.20
CA LYS A 87 2.99 -10.10 22.78
C LYS A 87 4.11 -10.62 21.90
N HIS A 88 4.78 -9.73 21.16
CA HIS A 88 5.69 -10.12 20.07
C HIS A 88 7.11 -9.57 20.24
N GLY A 89 7.40 -8.91 21.37
CA GLY A 89 8.68 -8.27 21.62
C GLY A 89 8.90 -7.05 20.72
N GLN A 90 10.16 -6.70 20.49
CA GLN A 90 10.53 -5.59 19.62
C GLN A 90 10.25 -5.93 18.14
N GLN A 91 9.46 -5.10 17.46
CA GLN A 91 9.11 -5.25 16.05
C GLN A 91 9.53 -4.00 15.27
N GLU A 92 10.12 -4.20 14.09
CA GLU A 92 10.28 -3.11 13.13
C GLU A 92 8.95 -2.85 12.45
N VAL A 93 8.52 -1.58 12.43
CA VAL A 93 7.25 -1.17 11.83
C VAL A 93 7.52 -0.11 10.76
N HIS A 94 7.02 -0.36 9.56
CA HIS A 94 6.94 0.62 8.48
C HIS A 94 5.73 1.53 8.65
N PHE A 95 5.87 2.81 8.33
CA PHE A 95 4.77 3.77 8.31
C PHE A 95 5.02 4.93 7.35
N VAL A 96 3.94 5.46 6.78
CA VAL A 96 3.95 6.77 6.11
C VAL A 96 3.70 7.84 7.17
N HIS A 97 4.44 8.95 7.13
CA HIS A 97 4.22 10.10 8.01
C HIS A 97 4.27 11.41 7.25
N LYS A 98 3.10 12.02 7.03
CA LYS A 98 2.97 13.37 6.48
C LYS A 98 2.71 14.35 7.61
N ARG A 99 3.69 15.22 7.87
CA ARG A 99 3.50 16.33 8.80
C ARG A 99 2.73 17.45 8.10
N SER A 100 1.66 17.94 8.75
CA SER A 100 1.08 19.24 8.43
C SER A 100 2.11 20.37 8.56
N GLU A 101 1.92 21.41 7.76
CA GLU A 101 2.62 22.70 7.88
C GLU A 101 2.13 23.49 9.10
N ASN A 102 0.93 23.20 9.61
CA ASN A 102 0.42 23.77 10.86
C ASN A 102 1.11 23.09 12.06
N PRO A 103 1.89 23.82 12.88
CA PRO A 103 2.58 23.23 14.04
C PRO A 103 1.62 22.77 15.16
N ASN A 104 0.36 23.20 15.11
CA ASN A 104 -0.68 22.82 16.07
C ASN A 104 -1.63 21.74 15.51
N ALA A 105 -1.26 21.09 14.39
CA ALA A 105 -2.08 20.05 13.78
C ALA A 105 -2.25 18.84 14.73
N VAL A 106 -3.44 18.25 14.70
CA VAL A 106 -3.77 17.11 15.57
C VAL A 106 -3.11 15.84 15.04
N PRO A 107 -2.43 15.02 15.86
CA PRO A 107 -1.96 13.72 15.41
C PRO A 107 -3.12 12.81 15.02
N LEU A 108 -3.05 12.22 13.82
CA LEU A 108 -4.06 11.28 13.30
C LEU A 108 -3.37 9.99 12.85
N ILE A 109 -3.83 8.85 13.39
CA ILE A 109 -3.41 7.53 12.93
C ILE A 109 -4.44 7.03 11.90
N PHE A 110 -4.00 6.79 10.67
CA PHE A 110 -4.78 6.14 9.63
C PHE A 110 -4.55 4.63 9.66
N VAL A 111 -5.61 3.87 9.92
CA VAL A 111 -5.57 2.40 10.01
C VAL A 111 -6.24 1.81 8.77
N HIS A 112 -5.47 1.13 7.92
CA HIS A 112 -6.00 0.40 6.77
C HIS A 112 -6.60 -0.96 7.19
N GLY A 113 -7.46 -1.52 6.35
CA GLY A 113 -8.03 -2.85 6.55
C GLY A 113 -7.37 -3.95 5.69
N TRP A 114 -8.00 -5.13 5.66
CA TRP A 114 -7.72 -6.19 4.68
C TRP A 114 -8.80 -6.19 3.60
N PRO A 115 -8.48 -6.39 2.30
CA PRO A 115 -7.17 -6.70 1.70
C PRO A 115 -6.32 -5.45 1.36
N GLY A 116 -6.54 -4.34 2.06
CA GLY A 116 -5.86 -3.06 1.86
C GLY A 116 -4.43 -3.03 2.39
N ASN A 117 -3.78 -1.88 2.21
CA ASN A 117 -2.47 -1.57 2.76
C ASN A 117 -2.28 -0.05 2.92
N PHE A 118 -1.11 0.37 3.42
CA PHE A 118 -0.78 1.77 3.68
C PHE A 118 -0.98 2.71 2.49
N LEU A 119 -0.94 2.23 1.24
CA LEU A 119 -1.15 3.06 0.04
C LEU A 119 -2.55 3.68 0.00
N GLU A 120 -3.54 3.15 0.72
CA GLU A 120 -4.88 3.74 0.77
C GLU A 120 -4.88 5.19 1.28
N VAL A 121 -3.94 5.53 2.18
CA VAL A 121 -3.81 6.90 2.70
C VAL A 121 -3.44 7.90 1.60
N SER A 122 -2.78 7.46 0.52
CA SER A 122 -2.27 8.34 -0.53
C SER A 122 -3.39 9.13 -1.23
N LYS A 123 -4.63 8.65 -1.14
CA LYS A 123 -5.80 9.29 -1.75
C LYS A 123 -6.27 10.53 -0.99
N ILE A 124 -5.89 10.66 0.28
CA ILE A 124 -6.43 11.68 1.20
C ILE A 124 -5.36 12.40 2.02
N ILE A 125 -4.13 11.89 2.07
CA ILE A 125 -3.08 12.34 3.01
C ILE A 125 -2.74 13.83 2.87
N ASP A 126 -2.71 14.37 1.65
CA ASP A 126 -2.36 15.77 1.43
C ASP A 126 -3.45 16.72 1.94
N GLU A 127 -4.73 16.41 1.70
CA GLU A 127 -5.85 17.24 2.16
C GLU A 127 -6.07 17.12 3.69
N LEU A 128 -5.74 15.97 4.29
CA LEU A 128 -5.74 15.82 5.75
C LEU A 128 -4.60 16.60 6.40
N ALA A 129 -3.41 16.56 5.81
CA ALA A 129 -2.27 17.27 6.36
C ALA A 129 -2.41 18.78 6.19
N ASN A 130 -2.78 19.22 5.00
CA ASN A 130 -2.84 20.62 4.60
C ASN A 130 -4.17 20.88 3.84
N PRO A 131 -5.31 20.99 4.57
CA PRO A 131 -6.60 21.23 3.94
C PRO A 131 -6.65 22.58 3.24
N LYS A 132 -7.39 22.66 2.13
CA LYS A 132 -7.52 23.90 1.35
C LYS A 132 -8.36 24.97 2.06
N ASP A 133 -9.36 24.55 2.83
CA ASP A 133 -10.14 25.47 3.67
C ASP A 133 -9.46 25.60 5.04
N PRO A 134 -8.98 26.79 5.44
CA PRO A 134 -8.31 27.00 6.73
C PRO A 134 -9.23 26.79 7.94
N LYS A 135 -10.55 26.68 7.74
CA LYS A 135 -11.51 26.35 8.81
C LYS A 135 -11.52 24.86 9.15
N HIS A 136 -11.02 24.01 8.26
CA HIS A 136 -10.94 22.58 8.52
C HIS A 136 -9.76 22.24 9.42
N PRO A 137 -9.88 21.20 10.27
CA PRO A 137 -8.75 20.72 11.05
C PRO A 137 -7.65 20.18 10.12
N SER A 138 -6.40 20.44 10.50
CA SER A 138 -5.20 19.86 9.88
C SER A 138 -4.61 18.78 10.79
N PHE A 139 -3.97 17.78 10.19
CA PHE A 139 -3.46 16.62 10.90
C PHE A 139 -1.99 16.33 10.61
N HIS A 140 -1.25 15.89 11.63
CA HIS A 140 -0.02 15.11 11.39
C HIS A 140 -0.46 13.66 11.15
N VAL A 141 -0.44 13.20 9.89
CA VAL A 141 -0.99 11.90 9.50
C VAL A 141 0.09 10.83 9.58
N VAL A 142 -0.17 9.77 10.33
CA VAL A 142 0.67 8.56 10.44
C VAL A 142 -0.14 7.36 9.93
N ALA A 143 0.34 6.68 8.89
CA ALA A 143 -0.30 5.49 8.34
C ALA A 143 0.67 4.29 8.43
N PRO A 144 0.64 3.53 9.54
CA PRO A 144 1.47 2.34 9.70
C PRO A 144 1.01 1.20 8.77
N SER A 145 1.97 0.34 8.43
CA SER A 145 1.69 -0.97 7.86
C SER A 145 1.58 -1.97 8.99
N TYR A 146 0.43 -2.63 9.09
CA TYR A 146 0.25 -3.72 10.05
C TYR A 146 0.50 -5.05 9.36
N GLU A 147 1.30 -5.90 10.00
CA GLU A 147 1.27 -7.34 9.75
C GLU A 147 0.17 -7.93 10.64
N ILE A 148 -0.72 -8.73 10.05
CA ILE A 148 -1.72 -9.52 10.77
C ILE A 148 -1.08 -10.86 11.16
#